data_AF-A0A1Q6FXY8-F1
#
_entry.id   AF-A0A1Q6FXY8-F1
#
_cell.length_a   1.000
_cell.length_b   1.000
_cell.length_c   1.000
_cell.angle_alpha   90.00
_cell.angle_beta   90.00
_cell.angle_gamma   90.00
#
_symmetry.space_group_name_H-M   'P 1'
#
loop_
_entity.id
_entity.type
_entity.pdbx_description
1 polymer ?
#
loop_
_entity_poly.entity_id
_entity_poly.type
_entity_poly.pdbx_seq_one_letter_code
_entity_poly.pdbx_strand_id
1 'polypeptide(L)'
;MKILAADKITAYRDYVDAHRRLFDCTTLDECFATAENLIKSFSENRKILYEFTYYAEHHALLGRHSIFREMQELATLRKMGPVALVARQKNLKGSIWRIKHEITRGSKPHLDIERRNRLKAKERELAAVNKMIEEYERTIRP
;
A
#
# COMPACT_ATOMS: atom_id res chain seq x y z
N MET A 1 6.16 -15.40 0.02
CA MET A 1 5.92 -15.72 -1.41
C MET A 1 4.46 -15.97 -1.76
N LYS A 2 3.67 -16.73 -0.97
CA LYS A 2 2.25 -17.01 -1.31
C LYS A 2 1.41 -15.76 -1.62
N ILE A 3 1.57 -14.69 -0.84
CA ILE A 3 0.83 -13.43 -1.03
C ILE A 3 1.09 -12.84 -2.43
N LEU A 4 2.35 -12.79 -2.86
CA LEU A 4 2.73 -12.27 -4.18
C LEU A 4 2.25 -13.14 -5.36
N ALA A 5 2.00 -14.44 -5.16
CA ALA A 5 1.62 -15.32 -6.25
C ALA A 5 0.22 -14.99 -6.79
N ALA A 6 -0.74 -14.74 -5.89
CA ALA A 6 -2.07 -14.29 -6.28
C ALA A 6 -2.01 -12.92 -6.97
N ASP A 7 -1.27 -11.97 -6.38
CA ASP A 7 -1.10 -10.62 -6.93
C ASP A 7 -0.48 -10.66 -8.33
N LYS A 8 0.48 -11.57 -8.57
CA LYS A 8 1.08 -11.76 -9.90
C LYS A 8 0.05 -12.19 -10.95
N ILE A 9 -0.81 -13.15 -10.60
CA ILE A 9 -1.85 -13.67 -11.50
C ILE A 9 -2.85 -12.57 -11.83
N THR A 10 -3.32 -11.84 -10.81
CA THR A 10 -4.25 -10.71 -10.98
C THR A 10 -3.62 -9.63 -11.86
N ALA A 11 -2.42 -9.15 -11.52
CA ALA A 11 -1.72 -8.12 -12.27
C ALA A 11 -1.43 -8.55 -13.73
N TYR A 12 -1.18 -9.84 -13.98
CA TYR A 12 -1.03 -10.34 -15.35
C TYR A 12 -2.35 -10.28 -16.13
N ARG A 13 -3.45 -10.76 -15.53
CA ARG A 13 -4.78 -10.73 -16.16
C ARG A 13 -5.21 -9.30 -16.47
N ASP A 14 -5.08 -8.40 -15.48
CA ASP A 14 -5.42 -6.99 -15.63
C ASP A 14 -4.58 -6.32 -16.71
N TYR A 15 -3.28 -6.66 -16.81
CA TYR A 15 -2.41 -6.18 -17.88
C TYR A 15 -2.90 -6.66 -19.27
N VAL A 16 -3.17 -7.95 -19.44
CA VAL A 16 -3.63 -8.53 -20.71
C VAL A 16 -4.98 -7.94 -21.13
N ASP A 17 -5.90 -7.80 -20.18
CA ASP A 17 -7.22 -7.25 -20.44
C ASP A 17 -7.16 -5.76 -20.76
N ALA A 18 -6.36 -4.98 -20.03
CA ALA A 18 -6.15 -3.56 -20.32
C ALA A 18 -5.46 -3.37 -21.68
N HIS A 19 -4.50 -4.23 -22.04
CA HIS A 19 -3.86 -4.21 -23.35
C HIS A 19 -4.86 -4.43 -24.48
N ARG A 20 -5.78 -5.38 -24.34
CA ARG A 20 -6.86 -5.59 -25.32
C ARG A 20 -7.74 -4.34 -25.43
N ARG A 21 -8.25 -3.85 -24.30
CA ARG A 21 -9.15 -2.68 -24.25
C ARG A 21 -8.52 -1.44 -24.84
N LEU A 22 -7.20 -1.27 -24.74
CA LEU A 22 -6.49 -0.10 -25.28
C LEU A 22 -6.72 0.08 -26.79
N PHE A 23 -6.90 -1.02 -27.53
CA PHE A 23 -7.18 -0.98 -28.98
C PHE A 23 -8.66 -0.75 -29.30
N ASP A 24 -9.55 -0.96 -28.33
CA ASP A 24 -11.00 -0.82 -28.47
C ASP A 24 -11.51 0.53 -27.92
N CYS A 25 -10.65 1.33 -27.27
CA CYS A 25 -11.01 2.62 -26.68
C CYS A 25 -11.49 3.60 -27.76
N THR A 26 -12.60 4.30 -27.49
CA THR A 26 -13.19 5.25 -28.45
C THR A 26 -13.07 6.70 -28.02
N THR A 27 -12.74 6.94 -26.75
CA THR A 27 -12.59 8.29 -26.18
C THR A 27 -11.21 8.48 -25.56
N LEU A 28 -10.74 9.72 -25.51
CA LEU A 28 -9.43 10.06 -24.94
C LEU A 28 -9.35 9.70 -23.44
N ASP A 29 -10.42 9.93 -22.69
CA ASP A 29 -10.46 9.62 -21.26
C ASP A 29 -10.40 8.11 -21.00
N GLU A 30 -11.10 7.32 -21.82
CA GLU A 30 -11.04 5.86 -21.78
C GLU A 30 -9.66 5.33 -22.16
N CYS A 31 -9.05 5.88 -23.22
CA CYS A 31 -7.67 5.58 -23.61
C CYS A 31 -6.71 5.85 -22.46
N PHE A 32 -6.84 7.02 -21.82
CA PHE A 32 -5.98 7.43 -20.73
C PHE A 32 -6.11 6.50 -19.52
N ALA A 33 -7.35 6.25 -19.06
CA ALA A 33 -7.61 5.36 -17.93
C ALA A 33 -7.12 3.93 -18.20
N THR A 34 -7.32 3.43 -19.41
CA THR A 34 -6.90 2.08 -19.83
C THR A 34 -5.38 1.98 -19.90
N ALA A 35 -4.70 2.97 -20.49
CA ALA A 35 -3.25 3.05 -20.52
C ALA A 35 -2.65 3.14 -19.11
N GLU A 36 -3.25 3.94 -18.23
CA GLU A 36 -2.82 4.06 -16.84
C GLU A 36 -2.90 2.72 -16.11
N ASN A 37 -4.03 2.00 -16.25
CA ASN A 37 -4.21 0.67 -15.68
C ASN A 37 -3.22 -0.34 -16.25
N LEU A 38 -3.00 -0.33 -17.57
CA LEU A 38 -2.03 -1.21 -18.24
C LEU A 38 -0.63 -1.04 -17.65
N ILE A 39 -0.15 0.21 -17.55
CA ILE A 39 1.18 0.52 -17.03
C ILE A 39 1.29 0.08 -15.56
N LYS A 40 0.27 0.36 -14.75
CA LYS A 40 0.24 -0.04 -13.33
C LYS A 40 0.35 -1.56 -13.18
N SER A 41 -0.52 -2.30 -13.88
CA SER A 41 -0.57 -3.77 -13.81
C SER A 41 0.69 -4.43 -14.36
N PHE A 42 1.23 -3.92 -15.47
CA PHE A 42 2.50 -4.40 -16.01
C PHE A 42 3.67 -4.17 -15.04
N SER A 43 3.79 -2.95 -14.51
CA SER A 43 4.85 -2.59 -13.55
C SER A 43 4.79 -3.49 -12.31
N GLU A 44 3.60 -3.71 -11.77
CA GLU A 44 3.41 -4.59 -10.61
C GLU A 44 3.79 -6.04 -10.94
N ASN A 45 3.30 -6.58 -12.06
CA ASN A 45 3.63 -7.94 -12.47
C ASN A 45 5.15 -8.17 -12.63
N ARG A 46 5.87 -7.16 -13.17
CA ARG A 46 7.33 -7.21 -13.33
C ARG A 46 8.06 -7.10 -12.00
N LYS A 47 7.64 -6.22 -11.08
CA LYS A 47 8.22 -6.15 -9.72
C LYS A 47 8.10 -7.50 -9.01
N ILE A 48 6.92 -8.13 -9.08
CA ILE A 48 6.71 -9.44 -8.47
C ILE A 48 7.55 -10.52 -9.16
N LEU A 49 7.70 -10.45 -10.49
CA LEU A 49 8.57 -11.37 -11.21
C LEU A 49 10.02 -11.29 -10.71
N TYR A 50 10.57 -10.09 -10.52
CA TYR A 50 11.93 -9.91 -10.00
C TYR A 50 12.12 -10.53 -8.61
N GLU A 51 11.12 -10.44 -7.74
CA GLU A 51 11.16 -11.11 -6.43
C GLU A 51 11.19 -12.63 -6.58
N PHE A 52 10.39 -13.19 -7.49
CA PHE A 52 10.36 -14.63 -7.73
C PHE A 52 11.64 -15.16 -8.37
N THR A 53 12.20 -14.46 -9.35
CA THR A 53 13.45 -14.87 -10.00
C THR A 53 14.60 -14.85 -8.99
N TYR A 54 14.70 -13.78 -8.20
CA TYR A 54 15.74 -13.69 -7.16
C TYR A 54 15.58 -14.78 -6.09
N TYR A 55 14.35 -15.06 -5.66
CA TYR A 55 14.10 -16.13 -4.68
C TYR A 55 14.42 -17.52 -5.24
N ALA A 56 14.16 -17.77 -6.52
CA ALA A 56 14.49 -19.05 -7.16
C ALA A 56 16.01 -19.28 -7.23
N GLU A 57 16.79 -18.22 -7.46
CA GLU A 57 18.25 -18.29 -7.61
C GLU A 57 18.99 -18.29 -6.26
N HIS A 58 18.53 -17.50 -5.29
CA HIS A 58 19.25 -17.25 -4.03
C HIS A 58 18.59 -17.83 -2.79
N HIS A 59 17.37 -18.37 -2.90
CA HIS A 59 16.54 -18.83 -1.77
C HIS A 59 16.31 -17.78 -0.67
N ALA A 60 16.45 -16.50 -1.02
CA ALA A 60 16.24 -15.35 -0.15
C ALA A 60 15.31 -14.31 -0.82
N LEU A 61 14.67 -13.45 -0.02
CA LEU A 61 13.81 -12.38 -0.56
C LEU A 61 14.68 -11.21 -1.05
N LEU A 62 14.39 -10.69 -2.24
CA LEU A 62 15.01 -9.45 -2.72
C LEU A 62 14.50 -8.25 -1.91
N GLY A 63 13.21 -8.25 -1.56
CA GLY A 63 12.63 -7.32 -0.59
C GLY A 63 12.39 -5.90 -1.12
N ARG A 64 12.41 -5.70 -2.44
CA ARG A 64 12.17 -4.40 -3.08
C ARG A 64 10.68 -4.12 -3.28
N HIS A 65 9.85 -5.16 -3.36
CA HIS A 65 8.40 -5.00 -3.45
C HIS A 65 7.85 -4.28 -2.21
N SER A 66 6.99 -3.28 -2.42
CA SER A 66 6.44 -2.43 -1.35
C SER A 66 5.73 -3.23 -0.25
N ILE A 67 5.12 -4.37 -0.62
CA ILE A 67 4.45 -5.26 0.33
C ILE A 67 5.36 -5.76 1.46
N PHE A 68 6.65 -5.97 1.19
CA PHE A 68 7.59 -6.44 2.22
C PHE A 68 7.84 -5.36 3.26
N ARG A 69 7.90 -4.09 2.84
CA ARG A 69 7.97 -2.96 3.76
C ARG A 69 6.72 -2.89 4.64
N GLU A 70 5.54 -3.03 4.04
CA GLU A 70 4.27 -3.03 4.80
C GLU A 70 4.20 -4.21 5.78
N MET A 71 4.69 -5.39 5.39
CA MET A 71 4.80 -6.55 6.29
C MET A 71 5.76 -6.31 7.45
N GLN A 72 6.92 -5.68 7.20
CA GLN A 72 7.88 -5.34 8.25
C GLN A 72 7.33 -4.28 9.21
N GLU A 73 6.62 -3.28 8.69
CA GLU A 73 5.93 -2.27 9.50
C GLU A 73 4.88 -2.94 10.42
N LEU A 74 4.04 -3.82 9.88
CA LEU A 74 3.06 -4.59 10.66
C LEU A 74 3.73 -5.50 11.69
N ALA A 75 4.83 -6.17 11.34
CA ALA A 75 5.58 -7.00 12.28
C ALA A 75 6.19 -6.17 13.42
N THR A 76 6.62 -4.94 13.13
CA THR A 76 7.13 -4.00 14.13
C THR A 76 6.02 -3.56 15.08
N LEU A 77 4.84 -3.22 14.55
CA LEU A 77 3.67 -2.88 15.36
C LEU A 77 3.24 -4.03 16.27
N ARG A 78 3.23 -5.28 15.77
CA ARG A 78 2.89 -6.47 16.57
C ARG A 78 3.85 -6.74 17.73
N LYS A 79 5.10 -6.26 17.65
CA LYS A 79 6.08 -6.37 18.73
C LYS A 79 5.91 -5.27 19.79
N MET A 80 5.11 -4.24 19.53
CA MET A 80 4.86 -3.18 20.49
C MET A 80 3.92 -3.67 21.60
N GLY A 81 4.24 -3.33 22.84
CA GLY A 81 3.31 -3.54 23.96
C GLY A 81 2.10 -2.58 23.90
N PRO A 82 1.02 -2.86 24.64
CA PRO A 82 -0.23 -2.08 24.60
C PRO A 82 -0.03 -0.58 24.84
N VAL A 83 0.82 -0.21 25.81
CA VAL A 83 1.13 1.19 26.13
C VAL A 83 1.79 1.90 24.93
N ALA A 84 2.73 1.22 24.27
CA ALA A 84 3.41 1.76 23.09
C ALA A 84 2.46 1.91 21.90
N LEU A 85 1.53 0.97 21.71
CA LEU A 85 0.48 1.05 20.68
C LEU A 85 -0.44 2.25 20.91
N VAL A 86 -0.90 2.50 22.14
CA VAL A 86 -1.72 3.68 22.47
C VAL A 86 -0.95 4.98 22.23
N ALA A 87 0.33 5.04 22.63
CA ALA A 87 1.18 6.20 22.35
C ALA A 87 1.34 6.43 20.83
N ARG A 88 1.55 5.34 20.06
CA ARG A 88 1.64 5.40 18.59
C ARG A 88 0.32 5.88 17.98
N GLN A 89 -0.82 5.39 18.46
CA GLN A 89 -2.15 5.81 18.02
C GLN A 89 -2.34 7.33 18.18
N LYS A 90 -1.99 7.88 19.35
CA LYS A 90 -2.08 9.33 19.63
C LYS A 90 -1.21 10.14 18.67
N ASN A 91 0.04 9.71 18.45
CA ASN A 91 0.96 10.37 17.53
C ASN A 91 0.46 10.33 16.08
N LEU A 92 -0.13 9.22 15.65
CA LEU A 92 -0.72 9.08 14.32
C LEU A 92 -1.92 9.99 14.14
N LYS A 93 -2.84 10.05 15.11
CA LYS A 93 -3.99 10.98 15.08
C LYS A 93 -3.53 12.43 14.94
N GLY A 94 -2.53 12.86 15.72
CA GLY A 94 -1.96 14.21 15.62
C GLY A 94 -1.29 14.49 14.27
N SER A 95 -0.54 13.52 13.73
CA SER A 95 0.12 13.65 12.43
C SER A 95 -0.90 13.75 11.28
N ILE A 96 -1.93 12.91 11.31
CA ILE A 96 -3.03 12.93 10.34
C ILE A 96 -3.73 14.28 10.36
N TRP A 97 -4.03 14.81 11.54
CA TRP A 97 -4.66 16.12 11.68
C TRP A 97 -3.80 17.23 11.04
N ARG A 98 -2.49 17.25 11.31
CA ARG A 98 -1.56 18.23 10.70
C ARG A 98 -1.55 18.13 9.17
N ILE A 99 -1.46 16.92 8.62
CA ILE A 99 -1.45 16.72 7.16
C ILE A 99 -2.79 17.14 6.55
N LYS A 100 -3.93 16.80 7.18
CA LYS A 100 -5.25 17.24 6.72
C LYS A 100 -5.33 18.77 6.71
N HIS A 101 -4.86 19.43 7.76
CA HIS A 101 -4.83 20.89 7.84
C HIS A 101 -3.92 21.52 6.78
N GLU A 102 -2.75 20.94 6.49
CA GLU A 102 -1.86 21.37 5.40
C GLU A 102 -2.54 21.30 4.03
N ILE A 103 -3.24 20.18 3.75
CA ILE A 103 -4.00 20.00 2.51
C ILE A 103 -5.14 21.02 2.42
N THR A 104 -5.90 21.22 3.49
CA THR A 104 -7.00 22.20 3.53
C THR A 104 -6.49 23.63 3.34
N ARG A 105 -5.30 23.97 3.85
CA ARG A 105 -4.69 25.29 3.64
C ARG A 105 -4.30 25.54 2.18
N GLY A 106 -4.10 24.48 1.37
CA GLY A 106 -3.84 24.59 -0.07
C GLY A 106 -2.51 25.27 -0.42
N SER A 107 -1.55 25.35 0.52
CA SER A 107 -0.25 25.97 0.24
C SER A 107 0.61 25.06 -0.63
N LYS A 108 1.14 25.52 -1.75
CA LYS A 108 1.97 24.72 -2.68
C LYS A 108 1.23 23.50 -3.30
N PRO A 109 0.34 23.72 -4.28
CA PRO A 109 -0.48 22.66 -4.90
C PRO A 109 0.33 21.50 -5.51
N HIS A 110 1.54 21.77 -5.98
CA HIS A 110 2.44 20.73 -6.52
C HIS A 110 2.86 19.68 -5.49
N LEU A 111 2.70 19.93 -4.17
CA LEU A 111 2.99 18.97 -3.11
C LEU A 111 1.77 18.15 -2.69
N ASP A 112 0.57 18.42 -3.22
CA ASP A 112 -0.66 17.81 -2.72
C ASP A 112 -0.74 16.31 -2.99
N ILE A 113 -0.18 15.85 -4.10
CA ILE A 113 -0.09 14.41 -4.41
C ILE A 113 0.73 13.70 -3.32
N GLU A 114 1.88 14.25 -2.96
CA GLU A 114 2.74 13.69 -1.91
C GLU A 114 2.05 13.71 -0.55
N ARG A 115 1.38 14.82 -0.20
CA ARG A 115 0.63 14.94 1.07
C ARG A 115 -0.50 13.94 1.16
N ARG A 116 -1.27 13.73 0.08
CA ARG A 116 -2.34 12.73 0.03
C ARG A 116 -1.78 11.30 0.17
N ASN A 117 -0.64 11.01 -0.45
CA ASN A 117 0.04 9.73 -0.29
C ASN A 117 0.50 9.50 1.15
N ARG A 118 1.11 10.51 1.78
CA ARG A 118 1.50 10.48 3.21
C ARG A 118 0.29 10.31 4.12
N LEU A 119 -0.80 11.01 3.84
CA LEU A 119 -2.05 10.91 4.59
C LEU A 119 -2.60 9.46 4.53
N LYS A 120 -2.72 8.91 3.32
CA LYS A 120 -3.20 7.54 3.11
C LYS A 120 -2.31 6.49 3.79
N ALA A 121 -0.99 6.70 3.83
CA ALA A 121 -0.08 5.83 4.57
C ALA A 121 -0.33 5.90 6.09
N LYS A 122 -0.49 7.11 6.64
CA LYS A 122 -0.73 7.30 8.08
C LYS A 122 -2.10 6.79 8.52
N GLU A 123 -3.14 6.95 7.71
CA GLU A 123 -4.47 6.42 7.98
C GLU A 123 -4.48 4.89 7.97
N ARG A 124 -3.77 4.24 7.04
CA ARG A 124 -3.57 2.78 7.04
C ARG A 124 -2.84 2.30 8.29
N GLU A 125 -1.77 2.98 8.68
CA GLU A 125 -1.03 2.67 9.90
C GLU A 125 -1.93 2.80 11.16
N LEU A 126 -2.72 3.87 11.24
CA LEU A 126 -3.65 4.09 12.35
C LEU A 126 -4.71 2.98 12.43
N ALA A 127 -5.26 2.55 11.28
CA ALA A 127 -6.24 1.47 11.24
C ALA A 127 -5.65 0.16 11.76
N ALA A 128 -4.41 -0.17 11.38
CA ALA A 128 -3.71 -1.35 11.89
C ALA A 128 -3.48 -1.27 13.41
N VAL A 129 -3.04 -0.12 13.92
CA VAL A 129 -2.84 0.09 15.36
C VAL A 129 -4.15 -0.02 16.14
N ASN A 130 -5.24 0.57 15.65
CA ASN A 130 -6.56 0.48 16.28
C ASN A 130 -7.01 -0.98 16.40
N LYS A 131 -6.89 -1.74 15.32
CA LYS A 131 -7.23 -3.16 15.31
C LYS A 131 -6.42 -3.95 16.36
N MET A 132 -5.12 -3.69 16.47
CA MET A 132 -4.28 -4.36 17.47
C MET A 132 -4.67 -3.98 18.90
N ILE A 133 -5.00 -2.72 19.16
CA ILE A 133 -5.49 -2.28 20.49
C ILE A 133 -6.80 -2.98 20.83
N GLU A 134 -7.75 -3.05 19.90
CA GLU A 134 -9.02 -3.76 20.08
C GLU A 134 -8.81 -5.26 20.35
N GLU A 135 -7.86 -5.90 19.66
CA GLU A 135 -7.49 -7.30 19.92
C GLU A 135 -6.96 -7.49 21.35
N TYR A 136 -6.09 -6.59 21.84
CA TYR A 136 -5.62 -6.63 23.24
C TYR A 136 -6.76 -6.45 24.25
N GLU A 137 -7.66 -5.49 24.02
CA GLU A 137 -8.80 -5.25 24.91
C GLU A 137 -9.71 -6.48 25.02
N ARG A 138 -9.95 -7.19 23.90
CA ARG A 138 -10.70 -8.45 23.88
C ARG A 138 -9.99 -9.59 24.62
N THR A 139 -8.66 -9.65 24.56
CA THR A 139 -7.92 -10.69 25.31
C THR A 139 -7.92 -10.47 26.82
N ILE A 140 -8.13 -9.23 27.29
CA ILE A 140 -8.10 -8.87 28.72
C ILE A 140 -9.50 -8.92 29.35
N ARG A 141 -10.57 -8.72 28.58
CA ARG A 141 -11.96 -8.89 29.03
C ARG A 141 -12.56 -10.19 28.44
N PRO A 142 -12.54 -11.32 29.18
CA PRO A 142 -13.28 -12.51 28.79
C PRO A 142 -14.80 -12.27 28.81
#